data_AF-R9KQ20-F1
#
_entry.id   AF-R9KQ20-F1
#
_cell.length_a   1.000
_cell.length_b   1.000
_cell.length_c   1.000
_cell.angle_alpha   90.00
_cell.angle_beta   90.00
_cell.angle_gamma   90.00
#
_symmetry.space_group_name_H-M   'P 1'
#
loop_
_entity.id
_entity.type
_entity.pdbx_description
1 polymer ?
#
loop_
_entity_poly.entity_id
_entity_poly.type
_entity_poly.pdbx_seq_one_letter_code
_entity_poly.pdbx_strand_id
1 'polypeptide(L)'
;MSKSTYHIKETKNSYSFSYSGDLKEALEKARKDLQKEKENTDIAHWEWIRKKAVSAILAHEKKVARIKAFIKCAEQNLKESEAGNGNI
;
A
#
# COMPACT_ATOMS: atom_id res chain seq x y z
N MET A 1 26.10 33.32 -11.77
CA MET A 1 26.49 31.91 -11.97
C MET A 1 25.33 31.03 -11.50
N SER A 2 24.72 30.24 -12.39
CA SER A 2 23.66 29.30 -12.02
C SER A 2 24.21 28.23 -11.07
N LYS A 3 23.49 27.90 -9.99
CA LYS A 3 23.91 26.84 -9.06
C LYS A 3 23.95 25.49 -9.79
N SER A 4 24.99 24.71 -9.54
CA SER A 4 25.11 23.35 -10.07
C SER A 4 24.01 22.45 -9.50
N THR A 5 23.36 21.66 -10.35
CA THR A 5 22.27 20.77 -9.91
C THR A 5 22.14 19.57 -10.85
N TYR A 6 21.54 18.49 -10.34
CA TYR A 6 21.15 17.32 -11.12
C TYR A 6 19.66 17.39 -11.45
N HIS A 7 19.28 16.70 -12.52
CA HIS A 7 17.91 16.56 -12.98
C HIS A 7 17.64 15.09 -13.31
N ILE A 8 16.50 14.60 -12.84
CA ILE A 8 16.01 13.26 -13.13
C ILE A 8 14.66 13.45 -13.81
N LYS A 9 14.55 12.98 -15.06
CA LYS A 9 13.28 12.92 -15.77
C LYS A 9 12.82 11.47 -15.80
N GLU A 10 11.72 11.22 -15.13
CA GLU A 10 11.06 9.91 -15.10
C GLU A 10 9.98 9.85 -16.18
N THR A 11 9.97 8.76 -16.94
CA THR A 11 8.89 8.38 -17.84
C THR A 11 8.42 6.97 -17.46
N LYS A 12 7.28 6.54 -18.00
CA LYS A 12 6.63 5.26 -17.63
C LYS A 12 7.58 4.05 -17.59
N ASN A 13 8.60 4.02 -18.47
CA ASN A 13 9.52 2.88 -18.61
C ASN A 13 11.00 3.27 -18.53
N SER A 14 11.36 4.54 -18.33
CA SER A 14 12.77 4.94 -18.37
C SER A 14 13.07 6.19 -17.54
N TYR A 15 14.34 6.28 -17.15
CA TYR A 15 14.92 7.44 -16.50
C TYR A 15 15.92 8.11 -17.45
N SER A 16 15.88 9.44 -17.52
CA SER A 16 16.93 10.24 -18.14
C SER A 16 17.57 11.14 -17.08
N PHE A 17 18.90 11.13 -17.03
CA PHE A 17 19.68 11.90 -16.08
C PHE A 17 20.42 13.01 -16.81
N SER A 18 20.32 14.23 -16.31
CA SER A 18 21.11 15.36 -16.80
C SER A 18 21.56 16.23 -15.63
N TYR A 19 22.51 17.13 -15.87
CA TYR A 19 23.00 18.07 -14.87
C TYR A 19 23.25 19.43 -15.52
N SER A 20 23.26 20.48 -14.69
CA SER A 20 23.65 21.83 -15.10
C SER A 20 24.76 22.33 -14.19
N GLY A 21 25.73 23.08 -14.75
CA GLY A 21 26.88 23.59 -14.00
C GLY A 21 27.98 22.55 -13.86
N ASP A 22 28.66 22.55 -12.71
CA ASP A 22 29.75 21.63 -12.41
C ASP A 22 29.22 20.25 -11.98
N LEU A 23 29.79 19.19 -12.58
CA LEU A 23 29.36 17.81 -12.33
C LEU A 23 29.68 17.37 -10.90
N LYS A 24 30.82 17.80 -10.33
CA LYS A 24 31.25 17.40 -8.98
C LYS A 24 30.32 18.02 -7.93
N GLU A 25 29.98 19.28 -8.09
CA GLU A 25 28.99 19.96 -7.23
C GLU A 25 27.58 19.33 -7.36
N ALA A 26 27.14 19.05 -8.60
CA ALA A 26 25.85 18.39 -8.83
C ALA A 26 25.79 16.99 -8.18
N LEU A 27 26.88 16.23 -8.24
CA LEU A 27 27.01 14.92 -7.61
C LEU A 27 27.02 15.01 -6.08
N GLU A 28 27.73 15.97 -5.49
CA GLU A 28 27.73 16.18 -4.05
C GLU A 28 26.32 16.51 -3.54
N LYS A 29 25.60 17.37 -4.27
CA LYS A 29 24.21 17.68 -3.98
C LYS A 29 23.32 16.44 -4.05
N ALA A 30 23.42 15.63 -5.11
CA ALA A 30 22.66 14.39 -5.24
C ALA A 30 22.91 13.42 -4.07
N ARG A 31 24.17 13.32 -3.59
CA ARG A 31 24.51 12.50 -2.41
C ARG A 31 23.88 13.01 -1.12
N LYS A 32 23.86 14.33 -0.91
CA LYS A 32 23.22 14.94 0.26
C LYS A 32 21.70 14.73 0.25
N ASP A 33 21.08 14.92 -0.91
CA ASP A 33 19.64 14.71 -1.05
C ASP A 33 19.28 13.23 -0.86
N LEU A 34 20.09 12.31 -1.39
CA LEU A 34 19.92 10.87 -1.15
C LEU A 34 19.99 10.52 0.35
N GLN A 35 20.91 11.12 1.10
CA GLN A 35 21.02 10.86 2.54
C GLN A 35 19.79 11.39 3.28
N LYS A 36 19.31 12.58 2.93
CA LYS A 36 18.08 13.15 3.52
C LYS A 36 16.86 12.28 3.25
N GLU A 37 16.72 11.74 2.04
CA GLU A 37 15.60 10.86 1.70
C GLU A 37 15.68 9.52 2.46
N LYS A 38 16.88 8.98 2.67
CA LYS A 38 17.09 7.78 3.50
C LYS A 38 16.76 8.01 4.98
N GLU A 39 17.03 9.21 5.48
CA GLU A 39 16.75 9.62 6.85
C GLU A 39 15.34 10.20 7.02
N ASN A 40 14.51 10.17 5.97
CA ASN A 40 13.18 10.76 5.98
C ASN A 40 12.28 10.03 6.99
N THR A 41 12.07 10.66 8.14
CA THR A 41 11.27 10.13 9.25
C THR A 41 9.79 9.99 8.90
N ASP A 42 9.32 10.70 7.87
CA ASP A 42 7.93 10.60 7.42
C ASP A 42 7.61 9.23 6.82
N ILE A 43 8.62 8.52 6.27
CA ILE A 43 8.44 7.17 5.75
C ILE A 43 7.94 6.22 6.85
N ALA A 44 8.44 6.36 8.08
CA ALA A 44 7.98 5.54 9.21
C ALA A 44 6.50 5.80 9.54
N HIS A 45 6.07 7.06 9.45
CA HIS A 45 4.68 7.45 9.65
C HIS A 45 3.76 6.84 8.57
N TRP A 46 4.15 6.94 7.29
CA TRP A 46 3.40 6.37 6.17
C TRP A 46 3.34 4.84 6.23
N GLU A 47 4.44 4.18 6.59
CA GLU A 47 4.49 2.73 6.86
C GLU A 47 3.48 2.32 7.94
N TRP A 48 3.38 3.09 9.01
CA TRP A 48 2.41 2.84 10.08
C TRP A 48 0.96 3.00 9.61
N ILE A 49 0.66 4.07 8.87
CA ILE A 49 -0.67 4.28 8.26
C ILE A 49 -1.03 3.10 7.35
N ARG A 50 -0.10 2.69 6.49
CA ARG A 50 -0.28 1.54 5.58
C ARG A 50 -0.61 0.27 6.35
N LYS A 51 0.16 -0.06 7.39
CA LYS A 51 -0.09 -1.26 8.22
C LYS A 51 -1.44 -1.20 8.91
N LYS A 52 -1.84 -0.04 9.42
CA LYS A 52 -3.14 0.17 10.05
C LYS A 52 -4.28 -0.04 9.06
N ALA A 53 -4.17 0.51 7.85
CA ALA A 53 -5.16 0.34 6.79
C ALA A 53 -5.31 -1.13 6.37
N VAL A 54 -4.19 -1.82 6.10
CA VAL A 54 -4.19 -3.25 5.75
C VAL A 54 -4.83 -4.09 6.85
N SER A 55 -4.50 -3.81 8.11
CA SER A 55 -5.08 -4.52 9.25
C SER A 55 -6.59 -4.33 9.35
N ALA A 56 -7.09 -3.11 9.10
CA ALA A 56 -8.52 -2.81 9.11
C ALA A 56 -9.26 -3.54 7.98
N ILE A 57 -8.68 -3.58 6.77
CA ILE A 57 -9.24 -4.32 5.63
C ILE A 57 -9.35 -5.81 5.95
N LEU A 58 -8.28 -6.42 6.46
CA LEU A 58 -8.26 -7.84 6.82
C LEU A 58 -9.28 -8.17 7.93
N ALA A 59 -9.44 -7.29 8.91
CA ALA A 59 -10.45 -7.47 9.96
C ALA A 59 -11.88 -7.44 9.38
N HIS A 60 -12.15 -6.53 8.45
CA HIS A 60 -13.43 -6.45 7.75
C HIS A 60 -13.69 -7.72 6.91
N GLU A 61 -12.72 -8.16 6.12
CA GLU A 61 -12.83 -9.40 5.32
C GLU A 61 -13.11 -10.63 6.18
N LYS A 62 -12.41 -10.77 7.33
CA LYS A 62 -12.68 -11.85 8.29
C LYS A 62 -14.11 -11.80 8.82
N LYS A 63 -14.63 -10.60 9.12
CA LYS A 63 -16.02 -10.43 9.56
C LYS A 63 -17.01 -10.85 8.48
N VAL A 64 -16.78 -10.43 7.23
CA VAL A 64 -17.59 -10.85 6.08
C VAL A 64 -17.58 -12.37 5.92
N ALA A 65 -16.41 -13.01 6.00
CA ALA A 65 -16.30 -14.47 5.87
C ALA A 65 -17.09 -15.22 6.96
N ARG A 66 -17.03 -14.76 8.21
CA ARG A 66 -17.80 -15.35 9.31
C ARG A 66 -19.31 -15.21 9.12
N ILE A 67 -19.77 -14.04 8.70
CA ILE A 67 -21.19 -13.80 8.42
C ILE A 67 -21.66 -14.70 7.28
N LYS A 68 -20.90 -14.81 6.19
CA LYS A 68 -21.21 -15.73 5.08
C LYS A 68 -21.30 -17.18 5.54
N ALA A 69 -20.35 -17.62 6.36
CA ALA A 69 -20.37 -18.99 6.92
C ALA A 69 -21.61 -19.23 7.77
N PHE A 70 -21.97 -18.28 8.64
CA PHE A 70 -23.18 -18.36 9.46
C PHE A 70 -24.44 -18.44 8.60
N ILE A 71 -24.60 -17.54 7.61
CA ILE A 71 -25.76 -17.53 6.70
C ILE A 71 -25.89 -18.89 6.02
N LYS A 72 -24.79 -19.42 5.45
CA LYS A 72 -24.80 -20.73 4.80
C LYS A 72 -25.30 -21.84 5.74
N CYS A 73 -24.79 -21.90 6.97
CA CYS A 73 -25.21 -22.91 7.94
C CYS A 73 -26.68 -22.73 8.34
N ALA A 74 -27.13 -21.49 8.56
CA ALA A 74 -28.51 -21.20 8.92
C ALA A 74 -29.50 -21.57 7.80
N GLU A 75 -29.16 -21.27 6.54
CA GLU A 75 -29.96 -21.64 5.37
C GLU A 75 -30.06 -23.16 5.20
N GLN A 76 -28.98 -23.90 5.46
CA GLN A 76 -28.99 -25.37 5.42
C GLN A 76 -29.91 -25.94 6.49
N ASN A 77 -29.77 -25.48 7.74
CA ASN A 77 -30.62 -25.94 8.85
C ASN A 77 -32.10 -25.61 8.64
N LEU A 78 -32.42 -24.44 8.08
CA LEU A 78 -33.80 -24.07 7.73
C LEU A 78 -34.39 -25.03 6.71
N LYS A 79 -33.66 -25.33 5.62
CA LYS A 79 -34.10 -26.28 4.59
C LYS A 79 -34.34 -27.68 5.16
N GLU A 80 -33.47 -28.14 6.05
CA GLU A 80 -33.61 -29.45 6.71
C GLU A 80 -34.84 -29.49 7.63
N SER A 81 -35.09 -28.41 8.38
CA SER A 81 -36.27 -28.30 9.25
C SER A 81 -37.58 -28.22 8.47
N GLU A 82 -37.59 -27.52 7.32
CA GLU A 82 -38.76 -27.42 6.45
C GLU A 82 -39.04 -28.76 5.73
N ALA A 83 -38.00 -29.46 5.30
CA ALA A 83 -38.13 -30.79 4.69
C ALA A 83 -38.59 -31.87 5.69
N GLY A 84 -38.20 -31.75 6.97
CA GLY A 84 -38.64 -32.65 8.04
C GLY A 84 -40.10 -32.43 8.48
N ASN A 85 -40.63 -31.22 8.35
CA ASN A 85 -42.03 -30.89 8.72
C ASN A 85 -43.06 -31.15 7.61
N GLY A 86 -42.64 -31.56 6.40
CA GLY A 86 -43.53 -31.82 5.26
C GLY A 86 -44.02 -33.27 5.14
N ASN A 87 -43.77 -34.13 6.13
CA ASN A 87 -44.00 -35.58 6.02
C ASN A 87 -44.79 -36.16 7.22
N ILE A 88 -45.80 -35.42 7.71
CA ILE A 88 -46.85 -35.92 8.61
C ILE A 88 -48.20 -35.41 8.12
#